data_AF-A0A355B9G5-F1
#
_entry.id   AF-A0A355B9G5-F1
#
_cell.length_a   1.000
_cell.length_b   1.000
_cell.length_c   1.000
_cell.angle_alpha   90.00
_cell.angle_beta   90.00
_cell.angle_gamma   90.00
#
_symmetry.space_group_name_H-M   'P 1'
#
loop_
_entity.id
_entity.type
_entity.pdbx_description
1 polymer ?
#
loop_
_entity_poly.entity_id
_entity_poly.type
_entity_poly.pdbx_seq_one_letter_code
_entity_poly.pdbx_strand_id
1 'polypeptide(L)'
;ERQEEALSVVLEALHTRKIKHDGANYRHDVTGDYEIFPASVQQPHPPLYMAAGSERSIAFAARHGFGLMLSTLPSFETLAGQT
;
A
#
# COMPACT_ATOMS: atom_id res chain seq x y z
N GLU A 1 -4.13 9.99 4.08
CA GLU A 1 -5.26 9.46 4.86
C GLU A 1 -6.00 8.33 4.16
N ARG A 2 -6.92 8.59 3.20
CA ARG A 2 -7.69 7.51 2.52
C ARG A 2 -6.85 6.38 1.92
N GLN A 3 -5.81 6.73 1.15
CA GLN A 3 -4.91 5.75 0.53
C GLN A 3 -4.14 4.94 1.57
N GLU A 4 -3.77 5.55 2.69
CA GLU A 4 -2.95 4.93 3.75
C GLU A 4 -3.80 3.92 4.52
N GLU A 5 -5.06 4.26 4.80
CA GLU A 5 -6.05 3.33 5.36
C GLU A 5 -6.37 2.18 4.39
N ALA A 6 -6.59 2.48 3.11
CA ALA A 6 -6.85 1.43 2.12
C ALA A 6 -5.68 0.44 2.03
N LEU A 7 -4.44 0.93 2.12
CA LEU A 7 -3.26 0.10 2.08
C LEU A 7 -3.18 -0.84 3.29
N SER A 8 -3.47 -0.38 4.50
CA SER A 8 -3.46 -1.27 5.67
C SER A 8 -4.46 -2.42 5.52
N VAL A 9 -5.65 -2.12 5.00
CA VAL A 9 -6.68 -3.13 4.70
C VAL A 9 -6.21 -4.13 3.66
N VAL A 10 -5.59 -3.66 2.56
CA VAL A 10 -5.07 -4.54 1.51
C VAL A 10 -3.94 -5.42 2.02
N LEU A 11 -3.03 -4.88 2.84
CA LEU A 11 -1.93 -5.66 3.42
C LEU A 11 -2.45 -6.75 4.35
N GLU A 12 -3.41 -6.42 5.23
CA GLU A 12 -4.08 -7.42 6.07
C GLU A 12 -4.73 -8.51 5.21
N ALA A 13 -5.45 -8.13 4.15
CA ALA A 13 -6.05 -9.06 3.20
C ALA A 13 -5.03 -10.05 2.61
N LEU A 14 -3.87 -9.54 2.18
CA LEU A 14 -2.82 -10.34 1.54
C LEU A 14 -2.09 -11.24 2.54
N HIS A 15 -1.93 -10.80 3.79
CA HIS A 15 -1.22 -11.54 4.83
C HIS A 15 -2.07 -12.61 5.51
N THR A 16 -3.32 -12.29 5.85
CA THR A 16 -4.15 -13.14 6.71
C THR A 16 -5.31 -13.78 5.97
N ARG A 17 -5.72 -13.18 4.84
CA ARG A 17 -6.95 -13.51 4.09
C ARG A 17 -8.24 -13.29 4.88
N LYS A 18 -8.16 -12.71 6.07
CA LYS A 18 -9.31 -12.35 6.92
C LYS A 18 -9.15 -10.91 7.37
N ILE A 19 -10.17 -10.10 7.13
CA ILE A 19 -10.11 -8.68 7.46
C ILE A 19 -11.18 -8.38 8.49
N LYS A 20 -10.80 -7.67 9.55
CA LYS A 20 -11.77 -6.97 10.40
C LYS A 20 -11.32 -5.53 10.58
N HIS A 21 -11.84 -4.65 9.73
CA HIS A 21 -11.45 -3.25 9.68
C HIS A 21 -12.65 -2.35 9.98
N ASP A 22 -12.45 -1.41 10.92
CA ASP A 22 -13.41 -0.39 11.27
C ASP A 22 -12.69 0.97 11.36
N GLY A 23 -12.50 1.59 10.20
CA GLY A 23 -11.80 2.86 10.06
C GLY A 23 -12.71 4.00 9.61
N ALA A 24 -12.10 5.18 9.43
CA ALA A 24 -12.82 6.39 9.07
C ALA A 24 -13.37 6.34 7.63
N ASN A 25 -12.71 5.62 6.72
CA ASN A 25 -13.08 5.56 5.31
C ASN A 25 -13.62 4.19 4.89
N TYR A 26 -13.21 3.11 5.57
CA TYR A 26 -13.58 1.74 5.22
C TYR A 26 -14.08 0.98 6.45
N ARG A 27 -15.10 0.15 6.27
CA ARG A 27 -15.65 -0.71 7.32
C ARG A 27 -16.03 -2.06 6.71
N HIS A 28 -15.29 -3.10 7.08
CA HIS A 28 -15.40 -4.44 6.50
C HIS A 28 -15.19 -5.51 7.57
N ASP A 29 -16.01 -6.56 7.53
CA ASP A 29 -15.84 -7.77 8.34
C ASP A 29 -15.93 -8.98 7.42
N VAL A 30 -14.75 -9.53 7.09
CA VAL A 30 -14.57 -10.76 6.31
C VAL A 30 -13.89 -11.77 7.24
N THR A 31 -14.61 -12.14 8.29
CA THR A 31 -14.23 -13.17 9.27
C THR A 31 -15.23 -14.33 9.25
N GLY A 32 -15.06 -15.31 10.15
CA GLY A 32 -15.88 -16.53 10.20
C GLY A 32 -15.48 -17.55 9.11
N ASP A 33 -16.48 -18.03 8.38
CA ASP A 33 -16.38 -19.07 7.33
C ASP A 33 -15.92 -18.52 5.98
N TYR A 34 -15.76 -17.21 5.86
CA TYR A 34 -15.30 -16.55 4.64
C TYR A 34 -13.83 -16.15 4.75
N GLU A 35 -13.15 -16.17 3.61
CA GLU A 35 -11.78 -15.67 3.46
C GLU A 35 -11.58 -15.09 2.06
N ILE A 36 -10.56 -14.24 1.92
CA ILE A 36 -10.26 -13.54 0.69
C ILE A 36 -9.46 -14.43 -0.25
N PHE A 37 -9.92 -14.47 -1.50
CA PHE A 37 -9.28 -15.18 -2.60
C PHE A 37 -9.10 -14.27 -3.82
N PRO A 38 -8.04 -14.50 -4.63
CA PRO A 38 -7.03 -15.56 -4.49
C PRO A 38 -6.01 -15.28 -3.38
N ALA A 39 -5.41 -16.35 -2.83
CA ALA A 39 -4.31 -16.21 -1.88
C ALA A 39 -3.04 -15.72 -2.60
N SER A 40 -2.25 -14.87 -1.94
CA SER A 40 -0.97 -14.44 -2.48
C SER A 40 0.01 -15.62 -2.56
N VAL A 41 0.53 -15.87 -3.76
CA VAL A 41 1.61 -16.84 -3.95
C VAL A 41 2.93 -16.30 -3.39
N GLN A 42 3.18 -15.00 -3.56
CA GLN A 42 4.38 -14.33 -3.07
C GLN A 42 4.22 -13.97 -1.58
N GLN A 43 5.26 -14.21 -0.79
CA GLN A 43 5.25 -14.01 0.66
C GLN A 43 6.20 -12.87 1.07
N PRO A 44 5.81 -12.01 2.05
CA PRO A 44 4.51 -12.02 2.74
C PRO A 44 3.35 -11.50 1.86
N HIS A 45 3.66 -10.75 0.80
CA HIS A 45 2.76 -10.32 -0.26
C HIS A 45 3.60 -10.04 -1.52
N PRO A 46 3.00 -9.77 -2.70
CA PRO A 46 3.76 -9.34 -3.87
C PRO A 46 4.55 -8.06 -3.57
N PRO A 47 5.67 -7.80 -4.24
CA PRO A 47 6.38 -6.53 -4.13
C PRO A 47 5.47 -5.37 -4.49
N LEU A 48 5.36 -4.39 -3.60
CA LEU A 48 4.55 -3.19 -3.80
C LEU A 48 5.44 -1.99 -4.13
N TYR A 49 4.97 -1.19 -5.09
CA TYR A 49 5.59 0.06 -5.49
C TYR A 49 4.58 1.19 -5.32
N MET A 50 5.01 2.31 -4.74
CA MET A 50 4.18 3.49 -4.57
C MET A 50 4.59 4.57 -5.58
N ALA A 51 3.61 5.05 -6.35
CA ALA A 51 3.75 6.30 -7.08
C ALA A 51 3.80 7.44 -6.07
N ALA A 52 5.00 7.98 -5.86
CA ALA A 52 5.26 8.99 -4.84
C ALA A 52 6.06 10.14 -5.47
N GLY A 53 5.50 11.34 -5.43
CA GLY A 53 6.13 12.56 -5.96
C GLY A 53 6.16 13.73 -4.97
N SER A 54 5.67 13.50 -3.75
CA SER A 54 5.77 14.46 -2.64
C SER A 54 6.62 13.86 -1.53
N GLU A 55 7.30 14.71 -0.76
CA GLU A 55 8.09 14.31 0.40
C GLU A 55 7.29 13.41 1.35
N ARG A 56 6.03 13.77 1.62
CA ARG A 56 5.12 12.98 2.45
C ARG A 56 4.89 11.56 1.90
N SER A 57 4.60 11.44 0.61
CA SER A 57 4.38 10.12 -0.03
C SER A 57 5.66 9.28 -0.10
N ILE A 58 6.81 9.91 -0.29
CA ILE A 58 8.11 9.23 -0.35
C ILE A 58 8.48 8.71 1.03
N ALA A 59 8.35 9.55 2.07
CA ALA A 59 8.55 9.14 3.46
C ALA A 59 7.58 8.02 3.87
N PHE A 60 6.33 8.07 3.40
CA PHE A 60 5.35 7.03 3.65
C PHE A 60 5.76 5.69 3.01
N ALA A 61 6.17 5.71 1.74
CA ALA A 61 6.67 4.51 1.05
C ALA A 61 7.90 3.92 1.74
N ALA A 62 8.85 4.76 2.16
CA ALA A 62 10.05 4.35 2.87
C ALA A 62 9.73 3.67 4.21
N ARG A 63 8.80 4.24 5.00
CA ARG A 63 8.36 3.66 6.29
C ARG A 63 7.72 2.28 6.16
N HIS A 64 7.11 1.99 5.01
CA HIS A 64 6.44 0.71 4.75
C HIS A 64 7.26 -0.23 3.86
N GLY A 65 8.49 0.15 3.47
CA GLY A 65 9.39 -0.69 2.67
C GLY A 65 8.95 -0.89 1.22
N PHE A 66 8.18 0.04 0.64
CA PHE A 66 7.76 -0.05 -0.76
C PHE A 66 8.82 0.51 -1.70
N GLY A 67 8.88 -0.05 -2.91
CA GLY A 67 9.62 0.58 -3.99
C GLY A 67 9.00 1.91 -4.39
N LEU A 68 9.81 2.84 -4.90
CA LEU A 68 9.32 4.11 -5.44
C LEU A 68 9.10 3.99 -6.94
N MET A 69 7.95 4.49 -7.41
CA MET A 69 7.67 4.69 -8.82
C MET A 69 7.67 6.19 -9.09
N LEU A 70 8.78 6.67 -9.67
CA LEU A 70 8.94 8.08 -10.02
C LEU A 70 8.32 8.36 -11.39
N SER A 71 7.75 9.56 -11.53
CA SER A 71 7.21 10.01 -12.82
C SER A 71 8.34 10.29 -13.80
N THR A 72 8.12 10.00 -15.09
CA THR A 72 9.04 10.34 -16.17
C THR A 72 8.75 11.70 -16.80
N LEU A 73 7.71 12.41 -16.34
CA LEU A 73 7.30 13.73 -16.85
C LEU A 73 8.15 14.90 -16.32
N PRO A 74 8.52 14.96 -15.02
CA PRO A 74 9.36 16.05 -14.50
C PRO A 74 10.79 15.98 -15.04
N SER A 75 11.51 17.11 -15.00
CA SER A 75 12.93 17.13 -15.37
C SER A 75 13.77 16.27 -14.41
N PHE A 76 14.94 15.83 -14.87
CA PHE A 76 15.89 15.10 -14.04
C PHE A 76 16.25 15.87 -12.77
N GLU A 77 16.51 17.17 -12.87
CA GLU A 77 16.80 18.04 -11.72
C GLU A 77 15.66 18.05 -10.69
N THR A 78 14.41 18.08 -11.16
CA THR A 78 13.23 18.04 -10.29
C THR A 78 13.12 16.71 -9.56
N LEU A 79 13.40 15.60 -10.24
CA LEU A 79 13.38 14.25 -9.65
C LEU A 79 14.53 14.03 -8.67
N ALA A 80 15.73 14.51 -9.00
CA ALA A 80 16.91 14.40 -8.14
C ALA A 80 16.74 15.13 -6.80
N GLY A 81 15.95 16.21 -6.76
CA GLY A 81 15.61 16.89 -5.52
C GLY A 81 14.57 16.15 -4.64
N GLN A 82 13.96 15.07 -5.12
CA GLN A 82 12.93 14.31 -4.40
C GLN A 82 13.46 13.08 -3.67
N THR A 83 14.68 12.63 -3.98
CA THR A 83 15.32 11.42 -3.43
C THR A 83 16.55 11.76 -2.62
#